data_AF-A0A6J3LSU7-F1
#
_entry.id   AF-A0A6J3LSU7-F1
#
_cell.length_a   1.000
_cell.length_b   1.000
_cell.length_c   1.000
_cell.angle_alpha   90.00
_cell.angle_beta   90.00
_cell.angle_gamma   90.00
#
_symmetry.space_group_name_H-M   'P 1'
#
loop_
_entity.id
_entity.type
_entity.pdbx_description
1 polymer ?
#
loop_
_entity_poly.entity_id
_entity_poly.type
_entity_poly.pdbx_seq_one_letter_code
_entity_poly.pdbx_strand_id
1 'polypeptide(L)'
;MPRRILAPISSNERRGAEVSDGKRHMIIGRYLAGQKIKEIPEAESMKHHTVYRLIQRYKERGTPSVLLRTGRPLKATPRDIPALKRVVLQDPKLTFEALKKEADVDLSSTIIKKVLRDEGLYY
;
A
#
# COMPACT_ATOMS: atom_id res chain seq x y z
N MET A 1 20.29 30.65 -8.38
CA MET A 1 20.60 30.36 -6.95
C MET A 1 21.36 29.04 -6.86
N PRO A 2 22.62 29.01 -6.39
CA PRO A 2 23.34 27.75 -6.21
C PRO A 2 22.73 26.93 -5.06
N ARG A 3 22.73 25.59 -5.20
CA ARG A 3 22.25 24.66 -4.18
C ARG A 3 23.21 24.70 -2.97
N ARG A 4 22.68 24.79 -1.74
CA ARG A 4 23.48 24.70 -0.50
C ARG A 4 24.24 23.37 -0.45
N ILE A 5 25.56 23.43 -0.27
CA ILE A 5 26.51 22.30 -0.32
C ILE A 5 26.71 21.63 1.07
N LEU A 6 26.08 22.16 2.13
CA LEU A 6 26.49 21.86 3.52
C LEU A 6 25.64 20.84 4.29
N ALA A 7 24.67 20.16 3.66
CA ALA A 7 23.95 19.08 4.35
C ALA A 7 24.70 17.76 4.15
N PRO A 8 24.93 16.94 5.20
CA PRO A 8 25.50 15.61 5.03
C PRO A 8 24.57 14.81 4.12
N ILE A 9 25.07 14.43 2.94
CA ILE A 9 24.35 13.60 1.98
C ILE A 9 24.43 12.17 2.50
N SER A 10 23.42 11.73 3.25
CA SER A 10 23.14 10.30 3.34
C SER A 10 22.71 9.85 1.96
N SER A 11 23.55 9.06 1.27
CA SER A 11 23.27 8.54 -0.09
C SER A 11 21.94 7.77 -0.20
N ASN A 12 21.34 7.38 0.93
CA ASN A 12 20.12 6.58 1.00
C ASN A 12 18.85 7.39 1.31
N GLU A 13 18.93 8.69 1.61
CA GLU A 13 17.75 9.51 1.98
C GLU A 13 17.18 10.24 0.75
N ARG A 14 16.20 9.60 0.09
CA ARG A 14 15.46 10.22 -1.02
C ARG A 14 14.33 11.09 -0.49
N ARG A 15 14.17 12.31 -1.04
CA ARG A 15 13.05 13.20 -0.71
C ARG A 15 11.72 12.51 -1.02
N GLY A 16 10.82 12.44 -0.04
CA GLY A 16 9.50 11.82 -0.17
C GLY A 16 9.47 10.30 0.03
N ALA A 17 10.61 9.66 0.33
CA ALA A 17 10.64 8.27 0.74
C ALA A 17 10.03 8.09 2.14
N GLU A 18 9.44 6.93 2.37
CA GLU A 18 9.00 6.51 3.71
C GLU A 18 10.22 6.29 4.61
N VAL A 19 10.06 6.56 5.91
CA VAL A 19 11.10 6.28 6.93
C VAL A 19 11.35 4.78 6.95
N SER A 20 12.62 4.36 7.01
CA SER A 20 12.96 2.94 7.08
C SER A 20 12.31 2.25 8.30
N ASP A 21 12.00 0.97 8.16
CA ASP A 21 11.29 0.24 9.19
C ASP A 21 12.06 0.21 10.52
N GLY A 22 13.37 -0.02 10.47
CA GLY A 22 14.24 0.05 11.65
C GLY A 22 14.18 1.41 12.37
N LYS A 23 14.27 2.53 11.63
CA LYS A 23 14.17 3.88 12.23
C LYS A 23 12.81 4.10 12.89
N ARG A 24 11.70 3.61 12.30
CA ARG A 24 10.37 3.70 12.93
C ARG A 24 10.32 2.95 14.25
N HIS A 25 10.83 1.72 14.28
CA HIS A 25 10.87 0.91 15.50
C HIS A 25 11.73 1.57 16.59
N MET A 26 12.89 2.15 16.24
CA MET A 26 13.72 2.88 17.21
C MET A 26 13.01 4.08 17.80
N ILE A 27 12.34 4.89 16.96
CA ILE A 27 11.56 6.06 17.42
C ILE A 27 10.45 5.64 18.39
N ILE A 28 9.70 4.58 18.05
CA ILE A 28 8.62 4.08 18.91
C ILE A 28 9.18 3.46 20.19
N GLY A 29 10.29 2.72 20.12
CA GLY A 29 10.98 2.16 21.30
C GLY A 29 11.41 3.25 22.28
N ARG A 30 11.99 4.35 21.79
CA ARG A 30 12.34 5.53 22.61
C ARG A 30 11.12 6.19 23.26
N TYR A 31 10.02 6.29 22.51
CA TYR A 31 8.76 6.82 23.04
C TYR A 31 8.20 5.92 24.16
N LEU A 32 8.21 4.60 23.98
CA LEU A 32 7.78 3.62 24.98
C LEU A 32 8.69 3.61 26.23
N ALA A 33 9.98 3.91 26.05
CA ALA A 33 10.93 4.11 27.15
C ALA A 33 10.72 5.45 27.90
N GLY A 34 9.73 6.27 27.53
CA GLY A 34 9.38 7.50 28.22
C GLY A 34 10.18 8.73 27.81
N GLN A 35 11.00 8.67 26.75
CA GLN A 35 11.68 9.87 26.24
C GLN A 35 10.68 10.91 25.73
N LYS A 36 10.96 12.19 25.98
CA LYS A 36 10.07 13.26 25.53
C LYS A 36 10.13 13.40 24.01
N ILE A 37 8.98 13.65 23.38
CA ILE A 37 8.86 13.79 21.91
C ILE A 37 9.80 14.86 21.33
N LYS A 38 10.16 15.86 22.12
CA LYS A 38 11.10 16.92 21.73
C LYS A 38 12.57 16.47 21.67
N GLU A 39 12.95 15.42 22.40
CA GLU A 39 14.34 14.93 22.51
C GLU A 39 14.65 13.82 21.48
N ILE A 40 13.64 13.05 21.08
CA ILE A 40 13.77 11.96 20.10
C ILE A 40 14.29 12.42 18.71
N PRO A 41 13.87 13.59 18.16
CA PRO A 41 14.32 14.05 16.85
C PRO A 41 15.83 14.28 16.77
N GLU A 42 16.43 14.82 17.85
CA GLU A 42 17.87 15.05 17.94
C GLU A 42 18.63 13.72 17.99
N ALA A 43 18.14 12.77 18.79
CA ALA A 43 18.75 11.45 18.93
C ALA A 43 18.75 10.62 17.63
N GLU A 44 17.73 10.81 16.78
CA GLU A 44 17.55 10.05 15.53
C GLU A 44 17.89 10.85 14.27
N SER A 45 18.35 12.10 14.41
CA SER A 45 18.61 13.04 13.30
C SER A 45 17.40 13.18 12.34
N MET A 46 16.21 13.29 12.91
CA MET A 46 14.93 13.36 12.17
C MET A 46 14.23 14.68 12.41
N LYS A 47 13.32 15.05 11.51
CA LYS A 47 12.49 16.23 11.70
C LYS A 47 11.42 15.96 12.76
N HIS A 48 11.20 16.92 13.66
CA HIS A 48 10.21 16.84 14.73
C HIS A 48 8.82 16.42 14.23
N HIS A 49 8.36 16.98 13.11
CA HIS A 49 7.06 16.63 12.53
C HIS A 49 6.96 15.16 12.12
N THR A 50 8.05 14.54 11.67
CA THR A 50 8.07 13.14 11.25
C THR A 50 7.95 12.23 12.47
N VAL A 51 8.72 12.50 13.52
CA VAL A 51 8.65 11.80 14.81
C VAL A 51 7.25 11.91 15.41
N TYR A 52 6.71 13.13 15.46
CA TYR A 52 5.36 13.37 15.97
C TYR A 52 4.30 12.56 15.22
N ARG A 53 4.32 12.57 13.87
CA ARG A 53 3.36 11.80 13.07
C ARG A 53 3.51 10.29 13.25
N LEU A 54 4.73 9.78 13.41
CA LEU A 54 4.95 8.35 13.67
C LEU A 54 4.34 7.94 15.02
N ILE A 55 4.56 8.73 16.08
CA ILE A 55 3.98 8.47 17.41
C ILE A 55 2.46 8.56 17.38
N GLN A 56 1.87 9.54 16.69
CA GLN A 56 0.41 9.63 16.55
C GLN A 56 -0.17 8.42 15.82
N ARG A 57 0.42 8.02 14.69
CA ARG A 57 0.00 6.79 13.98
C ARG A 57 0.13 5.54 14.85
N TYR A 58 1.19 5.45 15.66
CA TYR A 58 1.36 4.36 16.60
C TYR A 58 0.27 4.35 17.68
N LYS A 59 -0.09 5.51 18.24
CA LYS A 59 -1.20 5.62 19.20
C LYS A 59 -2.54 5.20 18.60
N GLU A 60 -2.81 5.58 17.35
CA GLU A 60 -4.05 5.23 16.64
C GLU A 60 -4.13 3.75 16.28
N ARG A 61 -3.02 3.14 15.84
CA ARG A 61 -3.00 1.81 15.21
C ARG A 61 -2.38 0.71 16.05
N GLY A 62 -1.61 1.07 17.09
CA GLY A 62 -0.86 0.14 17.92
C GLY A 62 0.39 -0.48 17.25
N THR A 63 0.75 -0.07 16.04
CA THR A 63 1.87 -0.67 15.29
C THR A 63 2.83 0.39 14.71
N PRO A 64 4.16 0.17 14.79
CA PRO A 64 5.18 1.00 14.14
C PRO A 64 5.29 0.74 12.63
N SER A 65 4.68 -0.33 12.13
CA SER A 65 4.78 -0.75 10.73
C SER A 65 3.89 0.09 9.81
N VAL A 66 4.34 0.26 8.56
CA VAL A 66 3.52 0.93 7.54
C VAL A 66 2.48 -0.04 7.00
N LEU A 67 1.23 0.43 6.92
CA LEU A 67 0.18 -0.27 6.20
C LEU A 67 0.43 -0.19 4.70
N LEU A 68 0.21 -1.32 4.02
CA LEU A 68 0.13 -1.34 2.57
C LEU A 68 -0.93 -0.33 2.13
N ARG A 69 -0.55 0.54 1.20
CA ARG A 69 -1.51 1.47 0.59
C ARG A 69 -2.44 0.62 -0.26
N THR A 70 -3.73 0.61 0.09
CA THR A 70 -4.75 0.05 -0.79
C THR A 70 -4.76 0.89 -2.06
N GLY A 71 -4.43 0.26 -3.19
CA GLY A 71 -4.51 0.91 -4.50
C GLY A 71 -5.95 1.29 -4.84
N ARG A 72 -6.15 1.84 -6.05
CA ARG A 72 -7.50 2.09 -6.55
C ARG A 72 -8.27 0.75 -6.59
N PRO A 73 -9.48 0.68 -5.99
CA PRO A 73 -10.30 -0.53 -6.10
C PRO A 73 -10.58 -0.84 -7.57
N LEU A 74 -10.71 -2.13 -7.87
CA LEU A 74 -11.04 -2.59 -9.22
C LEU A 74 -12.46 -2.12 -9.61
N LYS A 75 -12.72 -1.94 -10.91
CA LYS A 75 -14.08 -1.61 -11.40
C LYS A 75 -15.06 -2.76 -11.13
N ALA A 76 -14.56 -4.00 -11.07
CA ALA A 76 -15.37 -5.18 -10.82
C ALA A 76 -16.01 -5.10 -9.43
N THR A 77 -17.32 -5.28 -9.38
CA THR A 77 -18.06 -5.35 -8.13
C THR A 77 -17.87 -6.73 -7.47
N PRO A 78 -18.15 -6.86 -6.16
CA PRO A 78 -18.14 -8.16 -5.49
C PRO A 78 -19.12 -9.20 -6.08
N ARG A 79 -20.11 -8.78 -6.89
CA ARG A 79 -21.06 -9.67 -7.58
C ARG A 79 -20.55 -10.14 -8.94
N ASP A 80 -19.72 -9.34 -9.58
CA ASP A 80 -19.15 -9.63 -10.89
C ASP A 80 -18.22 -10.85 -10.81
N ILE A 81 -17.44 -10.97 -9.73
CA ILE A 81 -16.45 -12.05 -9.55
C ILE A 81 -17.13 -13.43 -9.49
N PRO A 82 -18.13 -13.67 -8.62
CA PRO A 82 -18.87 -14.93 -8.62
C PRO A 82 -19.60 -15.22 -9.94
N ALA A 83 -20.12 -14.20 -10.63
CA ALA A 83 -20.81 -14.37 -11.91
C ALA A 83 -19.85 -14.87 -12.99
N LEU A 84 -18.71 -14.20 -13.16
CA LEU A 84 -17.65 -14.61 -14.09
C LEU A 84 -17.14 -16.02 -13.77
N LYS A 85 -16.91 -16.31 -12.49
CA LYS A 85 -16.45 -17.63 -12.02
C LYS A 85 -17.43 -18.74 -12.39
N ARG A 86 -18.73 -18.51 -12.18
CA ARG A 86 -19.77 -19.50 -12.50
C ARG A 86 -19.78 -19.86 -13.98
N VAL A 87 -19.75 -18.85 -14.85
CA VAL A 87 -19.81 -19.05 -16.30
C VAL A 87 -18.53 -19.75 -16.80
N VAL A 88 -17.35 -19.30 -16.36
CA VAL A 88 -16.08 -19.94 -16.77
C VAL A 88 -15.97 -21.39 -16.30
N LEU A 89 -16.51 -21.72 -15.12
CA LEU A 89 -16.52 -23.10 -14.64
C LEU A 89 -17.50 -24.00 -15.43
N GLN A 90 -18.57 -23.43 -15.99
CA GLN A 90 -19.53 -24.15 -16.82
C GLN A 90 -19.00 -24.35 -18.25
N ASP A 91 -18.43 -23.30 -18.85
CA ASP A 91 -17.77 -23.37 -20.16
C ASP A 91 -16.43 -22.62 -20.15
N PRO A 92 -15.31 -23.34 -19.94
CA PRO A 92 -13.99 -22.73 -19.89
C PRO A 92 -13.47 -22.20 -21.24
N LYS A 93 -14.07 -22.61 -22.36
CA LYS A 93 -13.60 -22.25 -23.72
C LYS A 93 -14.35 -21.05 -24.30
N LEU A 94 -15.27 -20.48 -23.53
CA LEU A 94 -16.08 -19.35 -23.94
C LEU A 94 -15.20 -18.12 -24.25
N THR A 95 -15.58 -17.36 -25.28
CA THR A 95 -14.86 -16.12 -25.61
C THR A 95 -15.16 -15.03 -24.58
N PHE A 96 -14.27 -14.05 -24.42
CA PHE A 96 -14.48 -12.96 -23.45
C PHE A 96 -15.75 -12.14 -23.73
N GLU A 97 -16.15 -11.98 -24.98
CA GLU A 97 -17.38 -11.27 -25.35
C GLU A 97 -18.62 -12.07 -24.97
N ALA A 98 -18.62 -13.38 -25.20
CA ALA A 98 -19.70 -14.26 -24.77
C ALA A 98 -19.77 -14.31 -23.23
N LEU A 99 -18.61 -14.37 -22.56
CA LEU A 99 -18.52 -14.42 -21.10
C LEU A 99 -19.10 -13.16 -20.48
N LYS A 100 -18.80 -12.00 -21.09
CA LYS A 100 -19.36 -10.71 -20.69
C LYS A 100 -20.90 -10.72 -20.73
N LYS A 101 -21.47 -11.30 -21.79
CA LYS A 101 -22.93 -11.39 -21.99
C LYS A 101 -23.58 -12.39 -21.03
N GLU A 102 -23.01 -13.59 -20.90
CA GLU A 102 -23.57 -14.65 -20.06
C GLU A 102 -23.47 -14.33 -18.56
N ALA A 103 -22.38 -13.68 -18.13
CA ALA A 103 -22.22 -13.25 -16.75
C ALA A 103 -22.92 -11.91 -16.45
N ASP A 104 -23.52 -11.26 -17.47
CA ASP A 104 -24.19 -9.95 -17.38
C ASP A 104 -23.34 -8.87 -16.69
N VAL A 105 -22.10 -8.67 -17.20
CA VAL A 105 -21.12 -7.77 -16.56
C VAL A 105 -20.63 -6.69 -17.52
N ASP A 106 -20.67 -5.41 -17.12
CA ASP A 106 -20.07 -4.33 -17.92
C ASP A 106 -18.59 -4.06 -17.56
N LEU A 107 -17.73 -5.02 -17.87
CA LEU A 107 -16.28 -4.91 -17.68
C LEU A 107 -15.53 -4.98 -19.01
N SER A 108 -14.33 -4.40 -19.03
CA SER A 108 -13.41 -4.57 -20.16
C SER A 108 -12.72 -5.94 -20.09
N SER A 109 -12.30 -6.46 -21.24
CA SER A 109 -11.59 -7.74 -21.33
C SER A 109 -10.32 -7.78 -20.47
N THR A 110 -9.61 -6.65 -20.33
CA THR A 110 -8.44 -6.52 -19.43
C THR A 110 -8.81 -6.75 -17.97
N ILE A 111 -9.95 -6.23 -17.51
CA ILE A 111 -10.40 -6.42 -16.13
C ILE A 111 -10.84 -7.87 -15.92
N ILE A 112 -11.58 -8.45 -16.87
CA ILE A 112 -12.01 -9.85 -16.81
C ILE A 112 -10.79 -10.79 -16.71
N LYS A 113 -9.79 -10.61 -17.58
CA LYS A 113 -8.53 -11.38 -17.53
C LYS A 113 -7.83 -11.25 -16.18
N LYS A 114 -7.76 -10.04 -15.62
CA LYS A 114 -7.16 -9.80 -14.31
C LYS A 114 -7.93 -10.55 -13.21
N VAL A 115 -9.26 -10.45 -13.19
CA VAL A 115 -10.11 -11.15 -12.22
C VAL A 115 -9.93 -12.66 -12.32
N LEU A 116 -9.97 -13.23 -13.53
CA LEU A 116 -9.81 -14.66 -13.72
C LEU A 116 -8.41 -15.16 -13.34
N ARG A 117 -7.37 -14.35 -13.56
CA ARG A 117 -6.01 -14.64 -13.09
C ARG A 117 -5.91 -14.60 -11.56
N ASP A 118 -6.48 -13.57 -10.94
CA ASP A 118 -6.50 -13.45 -9.47
C ASP A 118 -7.28 -14.61 -8.82
N GLU A 119 -8.29 -15.16 -9.52
CA GLU A 119 -9.06 -16.35 -9.13
C GLU A 119 -8.43 -17.69 -9.55
N GLY A 120 -7.31 -17.69 -10.27
CA GLY A 120 -6.62 -18.91 -10.73
C GLY A 120 -7.32 -19.69 -11.85
N LEU A 121 -8.23 -19.05 -12.59
CA LEU A 121 -8.98 -19.66 -13.71
C LEU A 121 -8.39 -19.31 -15.09
N TYR A 122 -7.34 -18.49 -15.12
CA TYR A 122 -6.71 -18.03 -16.36
C TYR A 122 -5.22 -17.76 -16.14
N TYR A 123 -4.39 -18.17 -17.10
CA TYR A 123 -2.93 -18.04 -17.06
C TYR A 123 -2.47 -16.87 -17.95
#